data_AF-A0A848C6F7-F1
#
_entry.id   AF-A0A848C6F7-F1
#
_cell.length_a   1.000
_cell.length_b   1.000
_cell.length_c   1.000
_cell.angle_alpha   90.00
_cell.angle_beta   90.00
_cell.angle_gamma   90.00
#
_symmetry.space_group_name_H-M   'P 1'
#
loop_
_entity.id
_entity.type
_entity.pdbx_description
1 polymer ?
#
loop_
_entity_poly.entity_id
_entity_poly.type
_entity_poly.pdbx_seq_one_letter_code
_entity_poly.pdbx_strand_id
1 'polypeptide(L)'
;MLYNIYGQEISKVSHQETFNCFYKLDKIERDKINSKLQEIINETSLKDNNKILTSSFIPGKDWTNTVFQPIYEKASDCNEELAAKIFGLVLMQNFIDNDKEWVFMKPENTDIKGSYYFIKEY
;
A
#
# COMPACT_ATOMS: atom_id res chain seq x y z
N MET A 1 -12.62 1.25 -5.51
CA MET A 1 -13.17 2.11 -4.44
C MET A 1 -12.74 1.57 -3.09
N LEU A 2 -12.37 2.43 -2.15
CA LEU A 2 -11.91 2.04 -0.81
C LEU A 2 -12.87 2.56 0.28
N TYR A 3 -13.22 1.72 1.25
CA TYR A 3 -14.08 2.07 2.39
C TYR A 3 -13.39 1.76 3.72
N ASN A 4 -13.73 2.46 4.79
CA ASN A 4 -13.39 2.00 6.14
C ASN A 4 -14.45 1.00 6.68
N ILE A 5 -14.19 0.43 7.85
CA ILE A 5 -15.12 -0.50 8.55
C ILE A 5 -16.47 0.12 8.92
N TYR A 6 -16.61 1.44 8.87
CA TYR A 6 -17.87 2.16 9.10
C TYR A 6 -18.62 2.45 7.79
N GLY A 7 -18.14 1.95 6.65
CA GLY A 7 -18.74 2.17 5.33
C GLY A 7 -18.47 3.54 4.73
N GLN A 8 -17.56 4.34 5.31
CA GLN A 8 -17.19 5.64 4.76
C GLN A 8 -16.18 5.47 3.62
N GLU A 9 -16.48 6.06 2.48
CA GLU A 9 -15.59 6.04 1.32
C GLU A 9 -14.33 6.88 1.56
N ILE A 10 -13.19 6.32 1.16
CA ILE A 10 -11.89 6.97 1.14
C ILE A 10 -11.50 7.21 -0.31
N SER A 11 -11.42 8.47 -0.69
CA SER A 11 -11.05 8.89 -2.05
C SER A 11 -9.66 9.52 -2.15
N LYS A 12 -8.96 9.69 -1.03
CA LYS A 12 -7.63 10.33 -0.98
C LYS A 12 -6.73 9.68 0.05
N VAL A 13 -5.44 9.70 -0.25
CA VAL A 13 -4.42 9.28 0.71
C VAL A 13 -4.29 10.25 1.88
N SER A 14 -4.05 9.70 3.07
CA SER A 14 -3.67 10.51 4.25
C SER A 14 -2.20 10.90 4.17
N HIS A 15 -1.76 11.91 4.95
CA HIS A 15 -0.36 12.35 5.00
C HIS A 15 0.24 12.69 3.61
N GLN A 16 -0.40 13.60 2.89
CA GLN A 16 -0.04 13.97 1.52
C GLN A 16 1.44 14.35 1.34
N GLU A 17 2.04 15.05 2.32
CA GLU A 17 3.45 15.41 2.27
C GLU A 17 4.37 14.19 2.21
N THR A 18 4.11 13.18 3.05
CA THR A 18 4.83 11.90 3.02
C THR A 18 4.60 11.17 1.71
N PHE A 19 3.36 11.14 1.21
CA PHE A 19 3.05 10.51 -0.07
C PHE A 19 3.77 11.20 -1.23
N ASN A 20 3.90 12.53 -1.19
CA ASN A 20 4.57 13.29 -2.25
C ASN A 20 6.06 12.91 -2.41
N CYS A 21 6.70 12.35 -1.38
CA CYS A 21 8.06 11.79 -1.50
C CYS A 21 8.14 10.68 -2.56
N PHE A 22 7.04 9.97 -2.85
CA PHE A 22 6.99 8.98 -3.94
C PHE A 22 7.29 9.59 -5.31
N TYR A 23 7.00 10.89 -5.50
CA TYR A 23 7.28 11.59 -6.75
C TYR A 23 8.74 12.02 -6.92
N LYS A 24 9.61 11.78 -5.93
CA LYS A 24 11.06 11.86 -6.10
C LYS A 24 11.60 10.77 -7.05
N LEU A 25 10.89 9.64 -7.17
CA LEU A 25 11.21 8.59 -8.13
C LEU A 25 10.96 9.07 -9.56
N ASP A 26 11.59 8.47 -10.55
CA ASP A 26 11.21 8.75 -11.94
C ASP A 26 9.88 8.06 -12.31
N LYS A 27 9.31 8.43 -13.47
CA LYS A 27 8.03 7.86 -13.90
C LYS A 27 8.12 6.34 -14.11
N ILE A 28 9.21 5.84 -14.67
CA ILE A 28 9.39 4.41 -14.99
C ILE A 28 9.42 3.60 -13.69
N GLU A 29 10.09 4.11 -12.67
CA GLU A 29 10.14 3.49 -11.34
C GLU A 29 8.76 3.43 -10.69
N ARG A 30 8.02 4.55 -10.70
CA ARG A 30 6.66 4.58 -10.15
C ARG A 30 5.71 3.63 -10.88
N ASP A 31 5.79 3.59 -12.21
CA ASP A 31 4.95 2.71 -13.04
C ASP A 31 5.23 1.23 -12.75
N LYS A 32 6.51 0.85 -12.58
CA LYS A 32 6.90 -0.52 -12.17
C LYS A 32 6.37 -0.89 -10.78
N ILE A 33 6.49 0.03 -9.81
CA ILE A 33 6.01 -0.18 -8.44
C ILE A 33 4.49 -0.36 -8.45
N ASN A 34 3.74 0.55 -9.09
CA ASN A 34 2.29 0.45 -9.17
C ASN A 34 1.84 -0.82 -9.89
N SER A 35 2.51 -1.20 -10.99
CA SER A 35 2.21 -2.45 -11.70
C SER A 35 2.40 -3.66 -10.79
N LYS A 36 3.48 -3.70 -9.99
CA LYS A 36 3.73 -4.79 -9.06
C LYS A 36 2.69 -4.83 -7.92
N LEU A 37 2.28 -3.68 -7.40
CA LEU A 37 1.23 -3.59 -6.39
C LEU A 37 -0.11 -4.07 -6.92
N GLN A 38 -0.50 -3.67 -8.13
CA GLN A 38 -1.73 -4.15 -8.78
C GLN A 38 -1.70 -5.67 -9.00
N GLU A 39 -0.57 -6.25 -9.41
CA GLU A 39 -0.40 -7.71 -9.52
C GLU A 39 -0.69 -8.39 -8.17
N ILE A 40 -0.08 -7.90 -7.07
CA ILE A 40 -0.28 -8.44 -5.73
C ILE A 40 -1.74 -8.31 -5.27
N ILE A 41 -2.36 -7.15 -5.49
CA ILE A 41 -3.76 -6.89 -5.15
C ILE A 41 -4.68 -7.87 -5.91
N ASN A 42 -4.45 -8.03 -7.20
CA ASN A 42 -5.22 -8.93 -8.05
C ASN A 42 -5.04 -10.39 -7.64
N GLU A 43 -3.81 -10.86 -7.39
CA GLU A 43 -3.55 -12.21 -6.89
C GLU A 43 -4.24 -12.48 -5.54
N THR A 44 -4.25 -11.48 -4.66
CA THR A 44 -4.93 -11.54 -3.37
C THR A 44 -6.44 -11.68 -3.57
N SER A 45 -6.99 -10.99 -4.57
CA SER A 45 -8.42 -11.02 -4.88
C SER A 45 -8.93 -12.29 -5.54
N LEU A 46 -8.05 -13.12 -6.09
CA LEU A 46 -8.40 -14.35 -6.81
C LEU A 46 -8.34 -15.61 -5.94
N LYS A 47 -7.72 -15.53 -4.77
CA LYS A 47 -7.61 -16.67 -3.85
C LYS A 47 -8.80 -16.63 -2.90
N ASP A 48 -9.79 -17.49 -3.17
CA ASP A 48 -10.91 -17.77 -2.27
C ASP A 48 -10.43 -17.84 -0.81
N ASN A 49 -11.11 -17.09 0.06
CA ASN A 49 -10.85 -16.86 1.49
C ASN A 49 -10.04 -15.60 1.81
N ASN A 50 -10.75 -14.49 2.09
CA ASN A 50 -10.46 -13.57 3.19
C ASN A 50 -8.99 -13.19 3.43
N LYS A 51 -8.19 -13.08 2.37
CA LYS A 51 -6.77 -12.78 2.53
C LYS A 51 -6.62 -11.31 2.88
N ILE A 52 -6.38 -11.09 4.16
CA ILE A 52 -5.99 -9.81 4.72
C ILE A 52 -4.65 -9.42 4.12
N LEU A 53 -4.64 -8.45 3.21
CA LEU A 53 -3.40 -7.81 2.79
C LEU A 53 -2.99 -6.85 3.90
N THR A 54 -1.84 -7.11 4.50
CA THR A 54 -1.28 -6.23 5.52
C THR A 54 -0.14 -5.46 4.91
N SER A 55 -0.20 -4.13 4.92
CA SER A 55 0.82 -3.27 4.29
C SER A 55 2.25 -3.50 4.80
N SER A 56 2.40 -4.10 5.98
CA SER A 56 3.68 -4.42 6.60
C SER A 56 4.37 -5.67 6.06
N PHE A 57 3.71 -6.44 5.19
CA PHE A 57 4.25 -7.68 4.64
C PHE A 57 4.98 -7.49 3.31
N ILE A 58 5.03 -6.27 2.77
CA ILE A 58 5.58 -6.02 1.44
C ILE A 58 6.44 -4.75 1.48
N PRO A 59 7.73 -4.80 1.10
CA PRO A 59 8.57 -5.99 0.87
C PRO A 59 8.97 -6.77 2.14
N GLY A 60 8.61 -6.27 3.34
CA GLY A 60 9.13 -6.79 4.60
C GLY A 60 10.24 -5.89 5.15
N LYS A 61 11.29 -6.47 5.75
CA LYS A 61 12.42 -5.71 6.33
C LYS A 61 13.53 -5.41 5.33
N ASP A 62 13.62 -6.16 4.23
CA ASP A 62 14.68 -6.02 3.23
C ASP A 62 14.13 -5.47 1.92
N TRP A 63 14.66 -4.31 1.50
CA TRP A 63 14.27 -3.63 0.27
C TRP A 63 15.18 -4.02 -0.90
N THR A 64 16.31 -4.66 -0.64
CA THR A 64 17.37 -4.97 -1.60
C THR A 64 16.88 -5.95 -2.67
N ASN A 65 17.20 -5.69 -3.93
CA ASN A 65 16.80 -6.50 -5.08
C ASN A 65 15.27 -6.65 -5.23
N THR A 66 14.49 -5.73 -4.65
CA THR A 66 13.05 -5.67 -4.82
C THR A 66 12.67 -4.55 -5.79
N VAL A 67 11.50 -4.66 -6.44
CA VAL A 67 10.91 -3.56 -7.23
C VAL A 67 10.68 -2.31 -6.37
N PHE A 68 10.60 -2.47 -5.04
CA PHE A 68 10.36 -1.39 -4.08
C PHE A 68 11.63 -0.72 -3.57
N GLN A 69 12.83 -1.22 -3.92
CA GLN A 69 14.12 -0.66 -3.51
C GLN A 69 14.22 0.87 -3.73
N PRO A 70 13.74 1.45 -4.86
CA PRO A 70 13.81 2.88 -5.07
C PRO A 70 13.05 3.70 -4.00
N ILE A 71 11.98 3.15 -3.40
CA ILE A 71 11.26 3.84 -2.31
C ILE A 71 12.20 4.08 -1.13
N TYR A 72 13.03 3.09 -0.80
CA TYR A 72 14.01 3.20 0.27
C TYR A 72 15.17 4.11 -0.11
N GLU A 73 15.81 3.87 -1.25
CA GLU A 73 17.05 4.57 -1.60
C GLU A 73 16.84 6.03 -2.01
N LYS A 74 15.72 6.34 -2.69
CA LYS A 74 15.48 7.64 -3.31
C LYS A 74 14.33 8.40 -2.68
N ALA A 75 13.19 7.74 -2.43
CA ALA A 75 12.03 8.46 -1.91
C ALA A 75 12.19 8.81 -0.43
N SER A 76 12.79 7.90 0.35
CA SER A 76 13.00 8.06 1.78
C SER A 76 14.42 8.40 2.21
N ASP A 77 15.36 8.56 1.28
CA ASP A 77 16.77 8.87 1.57
C ASP A 77 17.40 7.84 2.55
N CYS A 78 17.19 6.56 2.27
CA CYS A 78 17.64 5.41 3.07
C CYS A 78 17.04 5.35 4.50
N ASN A 79 15.91 6.03 4.74
CA ASN A 79 15.17 5.93 5.99
C ASN A 79 14.11 4.82 5.91
N GLU A 80 14.27 3.75 6.67
CA GLU A 80 13.37 2.58 6.67
C GLU A 80 11.95 2.92 7.14
N GLU A 81 11.81 3.73 8.19
CA GLU A 81 10.50 4.08 8.74
C GLU A 81 9.71 4.93 7.74
N LEU A 82 10.39 5.88 7.11
CA LEU A 82 9.80 6.71 6.08
C LEU A 82 9.49 5.90 4.81
N ALA A 83 10.36 4.96 4.41
CA ALA A 83 10.10 4.05 3.28
C ALA A 83 8.82 3.23 3.52
N ALA A 84 8.66 2.66 4.72
CA ALA A 84 7.48 1.90 5.09
C ALA A 84 6.21 2.76 5.06
N LYS A 85 6.27 4.02 5.53
CA LYS A 85 5.15 4.96 5.46
C LYS A 85 4.79 5.32 4.02
N ILE A 86 5.79 5.66 3.19
CA ILE A 86 5.58 5.96 1.76
C ILE A 86 4.94 4.75 1.06
N PHE A 87 5.50 3.56 1.26
CA PHE A 87 4.98 2.32 0.69
C PHE A 87 3.50 2.10 1.07
N GLY A 88 3.16 2.24 2.37
CA GLY A 88 1.79 2.08 2.84
C GLY A 88 0.81 3.06 2.18
N LEU A 89 1.23 4.30 1.94
CA LEU A 89 0.42 5.31 1.26
C LEU A 89 0.26 5.02 -0.23
N VAL A 90 1.32 4.56 -0.91
CA VAL A 90 1.26 4.16 -2.32
C VAL A 90 0.37 2.94 -2.51
N LEU A 91 0.47 1.95 -1.63
CA LEU A 91 -0.44 0.81 -1.61
C LEU A 91 -1.89 1.25 -1.41
N MET A 92 -2.16 2.18 -0.47
CA MET A 92 -3.51 2.71 -0.25
C MET A 92 -4.05 3.42 -1.49
N GLN A 93 -3.22 4.21 -2.19
CA GLN A 93 -3.59 4.83 -3.46
C GLN A 93 -3.99 3.78 -4.49
N ASN A 94 -3.25 2.67 -4.61
CA ASN A 94 -3.57 1.59 -5.53
C ASN A 94 -4.90 0.89 -5.22
N PHE A 95 -5.35 0.87 -3.94
CA PHE A 95 -6.69 0.39 -3.57
C PHE A 95 -7.79 1.41 -3.86
N ILE A 96 -7.52 2.70 -3.66
CA ILE A 96 -8.45 3.79 -4.02
C ILE A 96 -8.74 3.71 -5.53
N ASP A 97 -7.69 3.56 -6.34
CA ASP A 97 -7.75 3.50 -7.81
C ASP A 97 -8.20 2.14 -8.37
N ASN A 98 -8.43 1.14 -7.50
CA ASN A 98 -8.84 -0.20 -7.94
C ASN A 98 -10.33 -0.22 -8.32
N ASP A 99 -10.69 -0.98 -9.37
CA ASP A 99 -12.08 -1.11 -9.82
C ASP A 99 -12.98 -1.88 -8.84
N LYS A 100 -12.40 -2.74 -7.98
CA LYS A 100 -13.15 -3.48 -6.96
C LYS A 100 -13.41 -2.62 -5.72
N GLU A 101 -14.40 -3.03 -4.93
CA GLU A 101 -14.66 -2.46 -3.62
C GLU A 101 -13.81 -3.15 -2.54
N TRP A 102 -12.99 -2.36 -1.86
CA TRP A 102 -12.13 -2.80 -0.76
C TRP A 102 -12.54 -2.12 0.53
N VAL A 103 -12.36 -2.81 1.65
CA VAL A 103 -12.47 -2.27 2.99
C VAL A 103 -11.09 -2.27 3.63
N PHE A 104 -10.72 -1.18 4.31
CA PHE A 104 -9.54 -1.14 5.16
C PHE A 104 -9.88 -0.93 6.63
N MET A 105 -9.01 -1.44 7.49
CA MET A 105 -8.99 -1.16 8.91
C MET A 105 -7.56 -0.91 9.39
N LYS A 106 -7.42 -0.05 10.40
CA LYS A 106 -6.18 0.06 11.17
C LYS A 106 -6.29 -0.87 12.39
N PRO A 107 -5.27 -1.68 12.70
CA PRO A 107 -5.25 -2.46 13.93
C PRO A 107 -5.29 -1.52 15.14
N GLU A 108 -6.12 -1.85 16.13
CA GLU A 108 -6.24 -1.09 17.39
C GLU A 108 -5.02 -1.31 18.31
N ASN A 109 -4.34 -2.46 18.18
CA ASN A 109 -3.12 -2.77 18.93
C ASN A 109 -1.87 -2.26 18.21
N THR A 110 -1.07 -1.46 18.93
CA THR A 110 0.15 -0.80 18.43
C THR A 110 1.28 -1.73 18.00
N ASP A 111 1.20 -3.01 18.36
CA ASP A 111 2.23 -4.01 18.05
C ASP A 111 2.18 -4.46 16.59
N ILE A 112 1.03 -4.31 15.93
CA ILE A 112 0.90 -4.60 14.50
C ILE A 112 0.99 -3.28 13.75
N LYS A 113 2.14 -3.02 13.15
CA LYS A 113 2.30 -1.91 12.20
C LYS A 113 1.48 -2.24 10.94
N GLY A 114 0.90 -1.23 10.30
CA GLY A 114 0.27 -1.33 8.97
C GLY A 114 -1.25 -1.24 8.97
N SER A 115 -1.85 -1.31 7.78
CA SER A 115 -3.30 -1.38 7.58
C SER A 115 -3.67 -2.72 6.95
N TYR A 116 -4.84 -3.22 7.31
CA TYR A 116 -5.43 -4.43 6.77
C TYR A 116 -6.42 -4.06 5.67
N TYR A 117 -6.36 -4.78 4.55
CA TYR A 117 -7.26 -4.61 3.42
C TYR A 117 -7.93 -5.95 3.08
N PHE A 118 -9.24 -5.91 2.86
CA PHE A 118 -10.06 -7.07 2.47
C PHE A 118 -11.14 -6.65 1.47
N ILE A 119 -11.60 -7.59 0.66
CA ILE A 119 -12.64 -7.33 -0.34
C ILE A 119 -13.97 -7.14 0.36
N LYS A 120 -14.76 -6.17 -0.12
CA LYS A 120 -16.14 -6.00 0.31
C LYS A 120 -16.98 -7.09 -0.36
N GLU A 121 -17.20 -8.20 0.33
CA GLU A 121 -18.17 -9.22 -0.08
C GLU A 121 -19.60 -8.72 0.22
N TYR A 122 -20.53 -8.99 -0.69
CA TYR A 122 -21.97 -8.71 -0.55
C TYR A 122 -22.73 -9.98 -0.15
#